data_AF-A0A0C9VYV5-F1
#
_entry.id   AF-A0A0C9VYV5-F1
#
_cell.length_a   1.000
_cell.length_b   1.000
_cell.length_c   1.000
_cell.angle_alpha   90.00
_cell.angle_beta   90.00
_cell.angle_gamma   90.00
#
_symmetry.space_group_name_H-M   'P 1'
#
loop_
_entity.id
_entity.type
_entity.pdbx_description
1 polymer ?
#
loop_
_entity_poly.entity_id
_entity_poly.type
_entity_poly.pdbx_seq_one_letter_code
_entity_poly.pdbx_strand_id
1 'polypeptide(L)'
;MAYVTTSSPSSGCAAHLGELWPRTGSLVKLSDEDVQEGIRWLLQRDRCVEEEKRLGRERCYLQEWASEEWNALERLREGLDDESDCDMVFAVDCRMEALRELIGTWRFQVQLVTPAWPMPESWGPVRVDVGMEAGQVGDDMEDLEDVVV
;
A
#
# COMPACT_ATOMS: atom_id res chain seq x y z
N MET A 1 -43.26 24.43 -57.24
CA MET A 1 -42.46 24.41 -58.49
C MET A 1 -41.90 25.80 -58.73
N ALA A 2 -40.58 25.96 -58.73
CA ALA A 2 -39.82 26.90 -59.56
C ALA A 2 -38.37 26.91 -59.07
N TYR A 3 -37.50 26.37 -59.92
CA TYR A 3 -36.04 26.46 -59.86
C TYR A 3 -35.62 27.87 -60.25
N VAL A 4 -34.60 28.44 -59.60
CA VAL A 4 -33.70 29.40 -60.26
C VAL A 4 -32.29 29.18 -59.76
N THR A 5 -31.42 28.93 -60.73
CA THR A 5 -29.98 28.71 -60.67
C THR A 5 -29.20 30.02 -60.52
N THR A 6 -28.13 29.94 -59.71
CA THR A 6 -26.82 30.59 -59.80
C THR A 6 -26.70 32.06 -60.23
N SER A 7 -26.14 32.87 -59.34
CA SER A 7 -25.17 33.92 -59.68
C SER A 7 -24.29 34.23 -58.46
N SER A 8 -22.97 34.04 -58.60
CA SER A 8 -21.94 34.49 -57.65
C SER A 8 -21.93 36.02 -57.53
N PRO A 9 -21.38 36.54 -56.42
CA PRO A 9 -20.32 37.53 -56.60
C PRO A 9 -19.16 37.45 -55.58
N SER A 10 -18.00 37.81 -56.12
CA SER A 10 -16.94 38.64 -55.54
C SER A 10 -16.28 38.26 -54.20
N SER A 11 -14.98 37.92 -54.32
CA SER A 11 -13.84 38.68 -53.76
C SER A 11 -14.03 39.36 -52.39
N GLY A 12 -13.18 38.97 -51.44
CA GLY A 12 -13.05 39.54 -50.10
C GLY A 12 -13.76 38.66 -49.08
N CYS A 13 -13.14 38.10 -48.04
CA CYS A 13 -11.96 38.49 -47.30
C CYS A 13 -11.32 37.20 -46.75
N ALA A 14 -10.16 36.81 -47.27
CA ALA A 14 -9.34 35.76 -46.69
C ALA A 14 -8.11 36.41 -46.06
N ALA A 15 -8.27 37.00 -44.87
CA ALA A 15 -7.16 37.34 -43.99
C ALA A 15 -7.71 37.94 -42.70
N HIS A 16 -7.89 37.12 -41.68
CA HIS A 16 -7.63 37.48 -40.27
C HIS A 16 -7.82 36.21 -39.46
N LEU A 17 -6.70 35.58 -39.14
CA LEU A 17 -6.42 34.63 -38.04
C LEU A 17 -5.14 33.84 -38.43
N GLY A 18 -4.16 34.59 -38.92
CA GLY A 18 -2.77 34.15 -38.93
C GLY A 18 -2.11 34.74 -37.69
N GLU A 19 -1.29 33.93 -37.03
CA GLU A 19 -0.34 34.33 -35.98
C GLU A 19 -0.92 34.50 -34.58
N LEU A 20 -0.96 33.43 -33.79
CA LEU A 20 -0.73 33.49 -32.34
C LEU A 20 -0.36 32.12 -31.74
N TRP A 21 0.36 31.29 -32.49
CA TRP A 21 1.18 30.25 -31.88
C TRP A 21 2.50 30.18 -32.62
N PRO A 22 3.66 30.22 -31.94
CA PRO A 22 4.93 29.97 -32.57
C PRO A 22 4.96 28.49 -33.01
N ARG A 23 4.51 28.26 -34.25
CA ARG A 23 4.70 27.01 -34.98
C ARG A 23 6.21 26.85 -35.15
N THR A 24 6.72 25.69 -34.74
CA THR A 24 8.12 25.22 -34.82
C THR A 24 9.14 25.64 -33.75
N GLY A 25 8.77 26.42 -32.72
CA GLY A 25 9.66 26.64 -31.56
C GLY A 25 9.45 25.68 -30.37
N SER A 26 8.25 25.11 -30.24
CA SER A 26 7.83 24.37 -29.03
C SER A 26 7.83 22.85 -29.17
N LEU A 27 7.81 22.32 -30.41
CA LEU A 27 7.69 20.86 -30.63
C LEU A 27 9.05 20.14 -30.54
N VAL A 28 10.15 20.84 -30.80
CA VAL A 28 11.52 20.28 -30.67
C VAL A 28 11.82 19.85 -29.23
N LYS A 29 11.24 20.53 -28.23
CA LYS A 29 11.44 20.21 -26.80
C LYS A 29 10.87 18.86 -26.36
N LEU A 30 9.92 18.29 -27.08
CA LEU A 30 9.38 16.95 -26.79
C LEU A 30 9.99 15.88 -27.70
N SER A 31 10.82 16.24 -28.67
CA SER A 31 11.53 15.29 -29.53
C SER A 31 12.93 14.93 -29.02
N ASP A 32 13.42 15.68 -28.04
CA ASP A 32 14.70 15.45 -27.36
C ASP A 32 14.54 14.33 -26.31
N GLU A 33 15.30 13.25 -26.46
CA GLU A 33 15.25 12.08 -25.58
C GLU A 33 15.63 12.46 -24.14
N ASP A 34 16.59 13.37 -23.94
CA ASP A 34 17.00 13.81 -22.62
C ASP A 34 15.88 14.59 -21.91
N VAL A 35 15.11 15.37 -22.68
CA VAL A 35 13.95 16.09 -22.15
C VAL A 35 12.81 15.13 -21.83
N GLN A 36 12.53 14.14 -22.69
CA GLN A 36 11.53 13.11 -22.41
C GLN A 36 11.88 12.29 -21.17
N GLU A 37 13.15 11.91 -21.04
CA GLU A 37 13.66 11.13 -19.92
C GLU A 37 13.60 11.96 -18.62
N GLY A 38 13.99 13.24 -18.68
CA GLY A 38 13.82 14.17 -17.56
C GLY A 38 12.37 14.30 -17.09
N ILE A 39 11.41 14.43 -18.02
CA ILE A 39 9.97 14.45 -17.70
C ILE A 39 9.53 13.12 -17.08
N ARG A 40 10.00 11.98 -17.61
CA ARG A 40 9.69 10.65 -17.08
C ARG A 40 10.16 10.52 -15.63
N TRP A 41 11.39 10.93 -15.32
CA TRP A 41 11.92 10.88 -13.95
C TRP A 41 11.13 11.76 -12.98
N LEU A 42 10.73 12.96 -13.40
CA LEU A 42 9.88 13.84 -12.59
C LEU A 42 8.52 13.20 -12.29
N LEU A 43 7.85 12.65 -13.31
CA LEU A 43 6.56 11.97 -13.14
C LEU A 43 6.69 10.70 -12.30
N GLN A 44 7.77 9.94 -12.46
CA GLN A 44 8.03 8.75 -11.66
C GLN A 44 8.24 9.11 -10.19
N ARG A 45 9.01 10.17 -9.90
CA ARG A 45 9.18 10.69 -8.54
C ARG A 45 7.85 11.12 -7.95
N ASP A 46 7.07 11.91 -8.69
CA ASP A 46 5.79 12.42 -8.20
C ASP A 46 4.80 11.26 -7.93
N ARG A 47 4.78 10.24 -8.80
CA ARG A 47 4.04 9.00 -8.58
C ARG A 47 4.48 8.26 -7.31
N CYS A 48 5.78 8.14 -7.06
CA CYS A 48 6.28 7.50 -5.83
C CYS A 48 5.78 8.23 -4.58
N VAL A 49 5.78 9.58 -4.59
CA VAL A 49 5.29 10.40 -3.48
C VAL A 49 3.78 10.22 -3.27
N GLU A 50 3.01 10.16 -4.35
CA GLU A 50 1.57 9.90 -4.28
C GLU A 50 1.26 8.50 -3.75
N GLU A 51 2.01 7.51 -4.22
CA GLU A 51 1.86 6.11 -3.85
C GLU A 51 2.23 5.88 -2.39
N GLU A 52 3.32 6.47 -1.90
CA GLU A 52 3.70 6.40 -0.49
C GLU A 52 2.59 6.95 0.41
N LYS A 53 1.99 8.10 0.04
CA LYS A 53 0.84 8.66 0.76
C LYS A 53 -0.38 7.74 0.70
N ARG A 54 -0.61 7.07 -0.43
CA ARG A 54 -1.72 6.11 -0.62
C ARG A 54 -1.53 4.91 0.29
N LEU A 55 -0.34 4.30 0.28
CA LEU A 55 0.03 3.17 1.12
C LEU A 55 -0.06 3.51 2.60
N GLY A 56 0.35 4.71 3.02
CA GLY A 56 0.20 5.14 4.41
C GLY A 56 -1.26 5.17 4.89
N ARG A 57 -2.20 5.55 4.02
CA ARG A 57 -3.64 5.52 4.32
C ARG A 57 -4.18 4.08 4.33
N GLU A 58 -3.81 3.28 3.35
CA GLU A 58 -4.22 1.87 3.28
C GLU A 58 -3.74 1.09 4.49
N ARG A 59 -2.49 1.28 4.90
CA ARG A 59 -1.95 0.75 6.15
C ARG A 59 -2.88 1.09 7.32
N CYS A 60 -3.21 2.36 7.52
CA CYS A 60 -4.06 2.76 8.64
C CYS A 60 -5.46 2.14 8.58
N TYR A 61 -6.11 2.11 7.41
CA TYR A 61 -7.41 1.46 7.26
C TYR A 61 -7.36 -0.04 7.59
N LEU A 62 -6.30 -0.75 7.17
CA LEU A 62 -6.13 -2.16 7.52
C LEU A 62 -5.90 -2.34 9.03
N GLN A 63 -5.17 -1.42 9.67
CA GLN A 63 -4.96 -1.44 11.11
C GLN A 63 -6.27 -1.19 11.89
N GLU A 64 -7.10 -0.26 11.43
CA GLU A 64 -8.43 0.02 12.00
C GLU A 64 -9.35 -1.20 11.86
N TRP A 65 -9.47 -1.72 10.63
CA TRP A 65 -10.25 -2.93 10.35
C TRP A 65 -9.81 -4.11 11.22
N ALA A 66 -8.49 -4.35 11.31
CA ALA A 66 -7.95 -5.45 12.12
C ALA A 66 -8.30 -5.29 13.60
N SER A 67 -8.25 -4.07 14.12
CA SER A 67 -8.64 -3.79 15.50
C SER A 67 -10.13 -4.01 15.73
N GLU A 68 -10.99 -3.58 14.81
CA GLU A 68 -12.44 -3.74 14.91
C GLU A 68 -12.84 -5.21 14.85
N GLU A 69 -12.31 -5.95 13.87
CA GLU A 69 -12.56 -7.38 13.69
C GLU A 69 -12.10 -8.18 14.90
N TRP A 70 -10.91 -7.89 15.43
CA TRP A 70 -10.37 -8.54 16.63
C TRP A 70 -11.29 -8.31 17.83
N ASN A 71 -11.67 -7.06 18.09
CA ASN A 71 -12.56 -6.71 19.19
C ASN A 71 -13.97 -7.32 19.01
N ALA A 72 -14.44 -7.52 17.79
CA ALA A 72 -15.71 -8.18 17.52
C ALA A 72 -15.66 -9.67 17.87
N LEU A 73 -14.57 -10.35 17.50
CA LEU A 73 -14.35 -11.76 17.83
C LEU A 73 -14.13 -11.98 19.33
N GLU A 74 -13.40 -11.10 20.00
CA GLU A 74 -13.23 -11.17 21.47
C GLU A 74 -14.58 -11.05 22.19
N ARG A 75 -15.40 -10.07 21.83
CA ARG A 75 -16.74 -9.92 22.44
C ARG A 75 -17.66 -11.10 22.14
N LEU A 76 -17.57 -11.65 20.93
CA LEU A 76 -18.33 -12.85 20.59
C LEU A 76 -17.86 -14.04 21.43
N ARG A 77 -16.54 -14.22 21.58
CA ARG A 77 -15.97 -15.27 22.41
C ARG A 77 -16.38 -15.15 23.88
N GLU A 78 -16.31 -13.95 24.45
CA GLU A 78 -16.73 -13.68 25.84
C GLU A 78 -18.21 -13.95 26.10
N GLY A 79 -19.05 -13.88 25.06
CA GLY A 79 -20.49 -14.10 25.16
C GLY A 79 -20.94 -15.55 24.96
N LEU A 80 -20.04 -16.44 24.54
CA LEU A 80 -20.34 -17.87 24.31
C LEU A 80 -20.05 -18.68 25.56
N ASP A 81 -20.86 -19.70 25.79
CA ASP A 81 -20.62 -20.69 26.84
C ASP A 81 -19.93 -21.93 26.26
N ASP A 82 -18.84 -22.37 26.90
CA ASP A 82 -18.00 -23.48 26.40
C ASP A 82 -18.77 -24.82 26.36
N GLU A 83 -19.76 -25.03 27.24
CA GLU A 83 -20.55 -26.25 27.30
C GLU A 83 -21.74 -26.23 26.33
N SER A 84 -22.50 -25.14 26.31
CA SER A 84 -23.68 -25.00 25.43
C SER A 84 -23.31 -24.80 23.96
N ASP A 85 -22.27 -23.99 23.68
CA ASP A 85 -22.00 -23.45 22.35
C ASP A 85 -20.66 -23.93 21.78
N CYS A 86 -20.23 -25.14 22.13
CA CYS A 86 -18.90 -25.68 21.84
C CYS A 86 -18.47 -25.59 20.36
N ASP A 87 -19.39 -25.82 19.41
CA ASP A 87 -19.11 -25.69 17.96
C ASP A 87 -18.83 -24.23 17.56
N MET A 88 -19.55 -23.28 18.14
CA MET A 88 -19.38 -21.85 17.88
C MET A 88 -18.08 -21.35 18.50
N VAL A 89 -17.78 -21.78 19.72
CA VAL A 89 -16.52 -21.53 20.43
C VAL A 89 -15.35 -21.99 19.56
N PHE A 90 -15.38 -23.22 19.06
CA PHE A 90 -14.36 -23.74 18.16
C PHE A 90 -14.23 -22.91 16.88
N ALA A 91 -15.35 -22.58 16.22
CA ALA A 91 -15.33 -21.78 15.00
C ALA A 91 -14.73 -20.38 15.21
N VAL A 92 -15.06 -19.73 16.33
CA VAL A 92 -14.52 -18.43 16.71
C VAL A 92 -13.02 -18.52 16.98
N ASP A 93 -12.56 -19.55 17.69
CA ASP A 93 -11.11 -19.77 17.91
C ASP A 93 -10.35 -19.94 16.60
N CYS A 94 -10.86 -20.75 15.68
CA CYS A 94 -10.25 -20.92 14.37
C CYS A 94 -10.16 -19.59 13.62
N ARG A 95 -11.22 -18.78 13.67
CA ARG A 95 -11.25 -17.47 13.02
C ARG A 95 -10.28 -16.49 13.67
N MET A 96 -10.21 -16.47 15.00
CA MET A 96 -9.27 -15.65 15.74
C MET A 96 -7.83 -16.01 15.35
N GLU A 97 -7.48 -17.30 15.34
CA GLU A 97 -6.12 -17.74 14.97
C GLU A 97 -5.75 -17.34 13.54
N ALA A 98 -6.65 -17.56 12.57
CA ALA A 98 -6.43 -17.13 11.20
C ALA A 98 -6.22 -15.59 11.09
N LEU A 99 -6.96 -14.82 11.89
CA LEU A 99 -6.79 -13.37 11.95
C LEU A 99 -5.46 -12.97 12.59
N ARG A 100 -4.98 -13.70 13.61
CA ARG A 100 -3.65 -13.48 14.21
C ARG A 100 -2.54 -13.67 13.17
N GLU A 101 -2.58 -14.76 12.42
CA GLU A 101 -1.60 -15.05 11.37
C GLU A 101 -1.60 -13.99 10.28
N LEU A 102 -2.79 -13.57 9.83
CA LEU A 102 -2.96 -12.53 8.83
C LEU A 102 -2.36 -11.19 9.31
N ILE A 103 -2.71 -10.77 10.53
CA ILE A 103 -2.19 -9.53 11.13
C ILE A 103 -0.67 -9.62 11.34
N GLY A 104 -0.15 -10.77 11.78
CA GLY A 104 1.28 -11.00 11.94
C GLY A 104 2.05 -10.84 10.62
N THR A 105 1.52 -11.43 9.55
CA THR A 105 2.10 -11.33 8.20
C THR A 105 2.09 -9.89 7.69
N TRP A 106 0.96 -9.20 7.82
CA TRP A 106 0.82 -7.82 7.36
C TRP A 106 1.69 -6.85 8.15
N ARG A 107 1.78 -7.01 9.48
CA ARG A 107 2.66 -6.20 10.33
C ARG A 107 4.08 -6.16 9.82
N PHE A 108 4.63 -7.33 9.47
CA PHE A 108 5.97 -7.43 8.91
C PHE A 108 6.09 -6.73 7.55
N GLN A 109 5.11 -6.92 6.66
CA GLN A 109 5.14 -6.34 5.32
C GLN A 109 4.99 -4.80 5.32
N VAL A 110 4.18 -4.25 6.22
CA VAL A 110 3.88 -2.81 6.27
C VAL A 110 4.77 -2.04 7.24
N GLN A 111 5.75 -2.68 7.88
CA GLN A 111 6.58 -2.07 8.93
C GLN A 111 7.33 -0.82 8.44
N LEU A 112 7.72 -0.79 7.16
CA LEU A 112 8.47 0.30 6.54
C LEU A 112 7.56 1.43 6.03
N VAL A 113 6.25 1.19 5.89
CA VAL A 113 5.30 2.18 5.36
C VAL A 113 4.88 3.12 6.47
N THR A 114 5.24 4.39 6.42
CA THR A 114 4.82 5.36 7.46
C THR A 114 3.29 5.46 7.52
N PRO A 115 2.66 5.37 8.71
CA PRO A 115 1.21 5.53 8.83
C PRO A 115 0.80 6.97 8.49
N ALA A 116 -0.36 7.13 7.84
CA ALA A 116 -0.87 8.45 7.45
C ALA A 116 -1.43 9.25 8.64
N TRP A 117 -1.86 8.59 9.71
CA TRP A 117 -2.31 9.21 10.97
C TRP A 117 -1.88 8.36 12.18
N PRO A 118 -1.90 8.93 13.40
CA PRO A 118 -1.55 8.18 14.61
C PRO A 118 -2.43 6.95 14.77
N MET A 119 -1.81 5.78 14.84
CA MET A 119 -2.48 4.51 15.10
C MET A 119 -1.98 3.91 16.41
N PRO A 120 -2.87 3.33 17.24
CA PRO A 120 -2.46 2.65 18.46
C PRO A 120 -1.53 1.48 18.12
N GLU A 121 -0.61 1.13 19.02
CA GLU A 121 0.28 -0.03 18.82
C GLU A 121 -0.46 -1.37 18.96
N SER A 122 -1.61 -1.37 19.62
CA SER A 122 -2.42 -2.55 19.98
C SER A 122 -3.49 -2.93 18.94
N TRP A 123 -3.26 -2.68 17.64
CA TRP A 123 -4.23 -3.06 16.60
C TRP A 123 -4.20 -4.57 16.35
N GLY A 124 -5.10 -5.32 17.00
CA GLY A 124 -5.17 -6.77 16.94
C GLY A 124 -4.67 -7.47 18.23
N PRO A 125 -4.32 -8.77 18.18
CA PRO A 125 -3.92 -9.52 19.37
C PRO A 125 -2.75 -8.83 20.07
N VAL A 126 -2.84 -8.74 21.41
CA VAL A 126 -1.76 -8.26 22.26
C VAL A 126 -0.50 -9.04 21.92
N ARG A 127 0.62 -8.35 21.78
CA ARG A 127 1.93 -9.00 21.60
C ARG A 127 2.15 -9.90 22.80
N VAL A 128 1.98 -11.20 22.62
CA VAL A 128 2.73 -12.14 23.44
C VAL A 128 4.14 -12.01 22.89
N ASP A 129 5.02 -11.37 23.65
CA ASP A 129 6.46 -11.45 23.39
C ASP A 129 6.79 -12.95 23.46
N VAL A 130 6.81 -13.61 22.30
CA VAL A 130 7.39 -14.93 22.18
C VAL A 130 8.87 -14.71 22.49
N GLY A 131 9.21 -14.94 23.75
CA GLY A 131 10.58 -14.97 24.23
C GLY A 131 11.33 -15.88 23.28
N MET A 132 12.18 -15.26 22.45
CA MET A 132 13.15 -15.95 21.64
C MET A 132 14.15 -16.51 22.64
N GLU A 133 13.83 -17.66 23.27
CA GLU A 133 14.81 -18.46 23.99
C GLU A 133 15.80 -18.96 22.93
N ALA A 134 16.80 -18.13 22.67
CA ALA A 134 18.00 -18.51 21.97
C ALA A 134 18.59 -19.69 22.75
N GLY A 135 18.46 -20.89 22.17
CA GLY A 135 19.05 -22.09 22.71
C GLY A 135 20.52 -21.84 23.02
N GLN A 136 20.89 -22.06 24.28
CA GLN A 136 22.29 -22.22 24.66
C GLN A 136 22.81 -23.45 23.91
N VAL A 137 23.52 -23.21 22.82
CA VAL A 137 24.43 -24.21 22.26
C VAL A 137 25.52 -24.36 23.31
N GLY A 138 25.54 -25.52 23.97
CA GLY A 138 26.61 -25.90 24.88
C GLY A 138 27.92 -25.93 24.11
N ASP A 139 28.84 -25.08 24.53
CA ASP A 139 30.25 -25.14 24.16
C ASP A 139 30.89 -26.24 25.01
N ASP A 140 30.63 -27.50 24.66
CA ASP A 140 31.38 -28.64 25.19
C ASP A 140 32.51 -28.94 24.19
N MET A 141 33.59 -28.18 24.27
CA MET A 141 34.83 -28.45 23.53
C MET A 141 36.06 -28.26 24.43
N GLU A 142 36.68 -29.40 24.73
CA GLU A 142 38.08 -29.63 25.12
C GLU A 142 38.50 -29.47 26.60
N ASP A 143 38.28 -30.54 27.37
CA ASP A 143 39.21 -30.96 28.44
C ASP A 143 40.23 -31.93 27.85
N LEU A 144 41.42 -31.43 27.49
CA LEU A 144 42.59 -32.25 27.15
C LEU A 144 43.88 -31.59 27.66
N GLU A 145 43.99 -31.32 28.97
CA GLU A 145 45.31 -31.15 29.60
C GLU A 145 45.34 -31.79 31.00
N ASP A 146 46.51 -32.37 31.32
CA ASP A 146 46.96 -32.92 32.60
C ASP A 146 46.53 -34.34 33.03
N VAL A 147 47.24 -35.33 32.46
CA VAL A 147 47.71 -36.47 33.27
C VAL A 147 49.21 -36.31 33.49
N VAL A 148 49.55 -35.73 34.64
CA VAL A 148 50.83 -35.95 35.31
C VAL A 148 50.53 -36.79 36.54
N VAL A 149 50.86 -38.09 36.50
CA VAL A 149 51.57 -38.89 37.53
C VAL A 149 52.00 -40.21 36.88
#